data_AF-A0A3N5Z351-F1
#
_entry.id   AF-A0A3N5Z351-F1
#
_cell.length_a   1.000
_cell.length_b   1.000
_cell.length_c   1.000
_cell.angle_alpha   90.00
_cell.angle_beta   90.00
_cell.angle_gamma   90.00
#
_symmetry.space_group_name_H-M   'P 1'
#
loop_
_entity.id
_entity.type
_entity.pdbx_description
1 polymer ?
#
loop_
_entity_poly.entity_id
_entity_poly.type
_entity_poly.pdbx_seq_one_letter_code
_entity_poly.pdbx_strand_id
1 'polypeptide(L)' 'MNYRFTKHALRRMEKRNISEEDVLYCIANQHTSYPGEADCMQYIANIKGRNLKVVVNKVKGNIVTAVWVD' A
#
# COMPACT_ATOMS: atom_id res chain seq x y z
N MET A 1 7.95 8.91 -8.36
CA MET A 1 7.78 9.37 -6.97
C MET A 1 8.50 8.37 -6.08
N ASN A 2 9.41 8.80 -5.21
CA ASN A 2 10.24 7.88 -4.41
C ASN A 2 9.52 7.61 -3.08
N TYR A 3 8.86 6.46 -2.95
CA TYR A 3 8.12 6.11 -1.74
C TYR A 3 9.06 5.55 -0.67
N ARG A 4 8.89 5.98 0.59
CA ARG A 4 9.64 5.43 1.72
C ARG A 4 8.74 4.53 2.57
N PHE A 5 9.20 3.32 2.84
CA PHE A 5 8.48 2.40 3.72
C PHE A 5 8.71 2.77 5.18
N THR A 6 7.62 2.89 5.93
CA THR A 6 7.72 3.04 7.39
C THR A 6 8.09 1.71 8.05
N LYS A 7 8.69 1.75 9.24
CA LYS A 7 8.95 0.54 10.04
C LYS A 7 7.68 -0.27 10.30
N HIS A 8 6.53 0.40 10.45
CA HIS A 8 5.24 -0.26 10.58
C HIS A 8 4.84 -1.01 9.30
N ALA A 9 4.97 -0.37 8.13
CA ALA A 9 4.67 -0.99 6.84
C ALA A 9 5.54 -2.23 6.60
N LEU A 10 6.87 -2.11 6.78
CA LEU A 10 7.81 -3.21 6.59
C LEU A 10 7.45 -4.43 7.46
N ARG A 11 7.14 -4.21 8.75
CA ARG A 11 6.73 -5.29 9.65
C ARG A 11 5.41 -5.95 9.23
N ARG A 12 4.47 -5.20 8.65
CA ARG A 12 3.19 -5.74 8.16
C ARG A 12 3.37 -6.53 6.87
N MET A 13 4.25 -6.05 5.99
CA MET A 13 4.61 -6.72 4.75
C MET A 13 5.27 -8.06 5.02
N GLU A 14 6.29 -8.08 5.88
CA GLU A 14 7.00 -9.29 6.29
C GLU A 14 6.04 -10.35 6.87
N LYS A 15 5.19 -9.96 7.82
CA LYS A 15 4.20 -10.87 8.44
C LYS A 15 3.18 -11.47 7.46
N ARG A 16 3.00 -10.86 6.29
CA ARG A 16 1.95 -11.21 5.33
C ARG A 16 2.51 -11.63 3.99
N ASN A 17 3.83 -11.80 3.92
CA ASN A 17 4.56 -12.14 2.70
C ASN A 17 4.18 -11.22 1.52
N ILE A 18 4.11 -9.91 1.79
CA ILE A 18 3.86 -8.88 0.77
C ILE A 18 5.21 -8.34 0.32
N SER A 19 5.51 -8.45 -0.98
CA SER A 19 6.75 -7.90 -1.52
C SER A 19 6.65 -6.39 -1.77
N GLU A 20 7.79 -5.70 -1.85
CA GLU A 20 7.82 -4.30 -2.29
C GLU A 20 7.25 -4.14 -3.70
N GLU A 21 7.49 -5.12 -4.59
CA GLU A 21 6.95 -5.15 -5.94
C GLU A 21 5.42 -5.17 -5.95
N ASP A 22 4.78 -5.98 -5.09
CA ASP A 22 3.32 -6.02 -4.99
C ASP A 22 2.76 -4.66 -4.53
N VAL A 23 3.45 -3.99 -3.60
CA VAL A 23 3.04 -2.67 -3.11
C VAL A 23 3.15 -1.61 -4.20
N LEU A 24 4.28 -1.58 -4.92
CA LEU A 24 4.48 -0.65 -6.02
C LEU A 24 3.51 -0.92 -7.17
N TYR A 25 3.26 -2.20 -7.47
CA TYR A 25 2.26 -2.62 -8.44
C TYR A 25 0.87 -2.13 -8.05
N CYS A 26 0.48 -2.25 -6.78
CA CYS A 26 -0.81 -1.76 -6.28
C CYS A 26 -0.95 -0.23 -6.41
N ILE A 27 0.11 0.52 -6.13
CA ILE A 27 0.11 1.99 -6.28
C ILE A 27 0.08 2.43 -7.76
N ALA A 28 0.56 1.59 -8.68
CA ALA A 28 0.60 1.90 -10.12
C ALA A 28 -0.65 1.42 -10.88
N ASN A 29 -1.26 0.31 -10.43
CA ASN A 29 -2.36 -0.39 -11.11
C ASN A 29 -3.62 -0.47 -10.23
N GLN A 30 -3.82 0.51 -9.35
CA GLN A 30 -5.01 0.60 -8.52
C GLN A 30 -6.27 0.64 -9.39
N HIS A 31 -7.25 -0.18 -9.02
CA HIS A 31 -8.60 -0.08 -9.59
C HIS A 31 -9.43 0.96 -8.82
N THR A 32 -9.12 1.12 -7.53
CA THR A 32 -9.80 2.06 -6.65
C THR A 32 -8.76 2.82 -5.83
N SER A 33 -8.90 4.14 -5.77
CA SER A 33 -8.20 4.98 -4.80
C SER A 33 -9.16 5.92 -4.10
N TYR A 34 -9.01 6.06 -2.79
CA TYR A 34 -9.84 6.98 -2.01
C TYR A 34 -9.02 7.67 -0.91
N PRO A 35 -9.37 8.91 -0.55
CA PRO A 35 -8.77 9.60 0.58
C PRO A 35 -9.10 8.85 1.88
N GLY A 36 -8.08 8.65 2.70
CA GLY A 36 -8.21 8.23 4.08
C GLY A 36 -8.01 9.41 5.03
N GLU A 37 -7.92 9.12 6.32
CA GLU A 37 -7.65 10.14 7.33
C GLU A 37 -6.21 10.68 7.23
N ALA A 38 -6.00 11.91 7.73
CA ALA A 38 -4.68 12.51 7.93
C ALA A 38 -3.76 12.46 6.70
N ASP A 39 -4.22 12.97 5.57
CA ASP A 39 -3.48 13.07 4.29
C ASP A 39 -3.01 11.74 3.69
N CYS A 40 -3.63 10.64 4.13
CA CYS A 40 -3.38 9.32 3.58
C CYS A 40 -4.29 9.06 2.38
N MET A 41 -3.75 8.38 1.38
CA MET A 41 -4.50 7.81 0.26
C MET A 41 -4.43 6.30 0.35
N GLN A 42 -5.58 5.66 0.14
CA GLN A 42 -5.68 4.21 0.08
C GLN A 42 -5.77 3.80 -1.38
N TYR A 43 -4.92 2.85 -1.77
CA TYR A 43 -4.86 2.24 -3.09
C TYR A 43 -5.27 0.78 -2.95
N ILE A 44 -6.17 0.32 -3.81
CA ILE A 44 -6.58 -1.09 -3.87
C ILE A 44 -6.40 -1.61 -5.28
N ALA A 45 -5.67 -2.71 -5.42
CA ALA A 45 -5.46 -3.43 -6.66
C ALA A 45 -5.68 -4.93 -6.44
N ASN A 46 -6.14 -5.64 -7.47
CA ASN A 46 -6.18 -7.09 -7.44
C ASN A 46 -4.82 -7.63 -7.91
N ILE A 47 -4.16 -8.42 -7.06
CA ILE A 47 -2.86 -9.04 -7.33
C ILE A 47 -3.03 -10.54 -7.14
N LYS A 48 -2.85 -11.30 -8.22
CA LYS A 48 -2.92 -12.78 -8.21
C LYS A 48 -4.23 -13.31 -7.60
N GLY A 49 -5.36 -12.64 -7.88
CA GLY A 49 -6.68 -13.03 -7.38
C GLY A 49 -7.01 -12.58 -5.96
N ARG A 50 -6.14 -11.81 -5.29
CA ARG A 50 -6.38 -11.23 -3.97
C ARG A 50 -6.29 -9.71 -4.02
N ASN A 51 -7.13 -9.02 -3.25
CA ASN A 51 -7.06 -7.56 -3.21
C ASN A 51 -5.97 -7.11 -2.24
N LEU A 52 -5.01 -6.32 -2.72
CA LEU A 52 -4.02 -5.66 -1.87
C LEU A 52 -4.45 -4.22 -1.65
N LYS A 53 -4.55 -3.81 -0.38
CA LYS A 53 -4.72 -2.41 0.01
C LYS A 53 -3.41 -1.83 0.53
N VAL A 54 -2.99 -0.73 -0.07
CA VAL A 54 -1.81 0.04 0.32
C VAL A 54 -2.23 1.42 0.79
N VAL A 55 -1.71 1.86 1.92
CA VAL A 55 -1.96 3.21 2.46
C VAL A 55 -0.70 4.03 2.35
N VAL A 56 -0.80 5.18 1.69
CA VAL A 56 0.31 6.09 1.44
C VAL A 56 -0.02 7.47 1.98
N ASN A 57 0.84 8.04 2.82
CA ASN A 57 0.76 9.46 3.15
C ASN A 57 1.36 10.27 1.99
N LYS A 58 0.51 10.99 1.25
CA LYS A 58 0.95 11.70 0.02
C LYS A 58 1.84 12.90 0.33
N VAL A 59 1.61 13.58 1.45
CA VAL A 59 2.37 14.78 1.85
C VAL A 59 3.82 14.42 2.17
N LYS A 60 4.02 13.33 2.91
CA LYS A 60 5.36 12.86 3.31
C LYS A 60 5.99 11.87 2.33
N GLY A 61 5.23 11.35 1.37
CA GLY A 61 5.69 10.32 0.43
C GLY A 61 5.96 8.95 1.09
N ASN A 62 5.25 8.64 2.18
CA ASN A 62 5.53 7.45 2.99
C ASN A 62 4.46 6.37 2.80
N ILE A 63 4.89 5.11 2.63
CA ILE A 63 4.01 3.95 2.70
C ILE A 63 3.79 3.62 4.18
N VAL A 64 2.55 3.80 4.62
CA VAL A 64 2.13 3.66 6.02
C VAL A 64 1.81 2.20 6.32
N THR A 65 1.11 1.50 5.43
CA THR A 65 0.81 0.08 5.61
C THR A 65 0.45 -0.62 4.29
N ALA A 66 0.58 -1.94 4.25
CA ALA A 66 0.12 -2.80 3.16
C ALA A 66 -0.60 -4.02 3.75
N VAL A 67 -1.79 -4.32 3.24
CA VAL A 67 -2.68 -5.35 3.79
C VAL A 67 -3.42 -6.09 2.67
N TRP A 68 -3.40 -7.42 2.69
CA TRP A 68 -4.39 -8.20 1.95
C TRP A 68 -5.78 -7.92 2.52
N VAL A 69 -6.75 -7.72 1.64
CA VAL A 69 -8.17 -7.58 1.95
C VAL A 69 -8.87 -8.74 1.26
N ASP A 70 -9.58 -9.53 2.05
CA ASP A 70 -10.43 -10.61 1.56
C ASP A 70 -11.80 -10.03 1.16
#